data_AF-A0A0L0N449-F1
#
_entry.id   AF-A0A0L0N449-F1
#
_cell.length_a   1.000
_cell.length_b   1.000
_cell.length_c   1.000
_cell.angle_alpha   90.00
_cell.angle_beta   90.00
_cell.angle_gamma   90.00
#
_symmetry.space_group_name_H-M   'P 1'
#
loop_
_entity.id
_entity.type
_entity.pdbx_description
1 polymer ?
#
loop_
_entity_poly.entity_id
_entity_poly.type
_entity_poly.pdbx_seq_one_letter_code
_entity_poly.pdbx_strand_id
1 'polypeptide(L)'
;MSPKLNTLVMDISKYVAEAGSYDKLSAFQISRVFERHGPTTRGDCDRLAADILGCLVAPTPVQGATSYTELIELARQSYRDPVPNCKPHGTMLGDVHVCVWDLVPEPTFYRVRRQFLVLNIEIEQRLYQTMEGFSRFFALAWNNRPSVERPPGLPDEYYGILDQVSQGLPEHLQAKLYEVRRALPLLFRPGHPMAFQHDDLLENNIHVDEATGRITGIVNWPDAIIAPFGVSLDGLETILGVQTLTSWHFHPGHLSLRGRY
;
A
#
# COMPACT_ATOMS: atom_id res chain seq x y z
N MET A 1 9.07 -47.62 8.72
CA MET A 1 8.09 -46.99 7.81
C MET A 1 7.59 -45.72 8.47
N SER A 2 8.17 -44.57 8.13
CA SER A 2 7.68 -43.28 8.59
C SER A 2 6.45 -42.90 7.77
N PRO A 3 5.34 -42.46 8.37
CA PRO A 3 4.20 -42.00 7.60
C PRO A 3 4.58 -40.69 6.91
N LYS A 4 4.52 -40.67 5.59
CA LYS A 4 4.56 -39.43 4.80
C LYS A 4 3.36 -38.59 5.22
N LEU A 5 3.61 -37.57 6.02
CA LEU A 5 2.64 -36.51 6.26
C LEU A 5 2.54 -35.71 4.94
N ASN A 6 1.67 -36.16 4.03
CA ASN A 6 1.21 -35.33 2.91
C ASN A 6 0.27 -34.27 3.49
N THR A 7 0.84 -33.29 4.19
CA THR A 7 0.16 -32.04 4.42
C THR A 7 0.05 -31.38 3.04
N LEU A 8 -1.16 -31.39 2.47
CA LEU A 8 -1.46 -30.59 1.29
C LEU A 8 -1.16 -29.14 1.66
N VAL A 9 0.01 -28.66 1.25
CA VAL A 9 0.39 -27.26 1.40
C VAL A 9 -0.63 -26.46 0.60
N MET A 10 -1.43 -25.64 1.30
CA MET A 10 -2.53 -24.92 0.68
C MET A 10 -1.96 -23.80 -0.20
N ASP A 11 -2.19 -23.92 -1.51
CA ASP A 11 -1.96 -22.82 -2.44
C ASP A 11 -3.02 -21.73 -2.23
N ILE A 12 -2.56 -20.55 -1.81
CA ILE A 12 -3.43 -19.41 -1.49
C ILE A 12 -3.72 -18.53 -2.72
N SER A 13 -3.02 -18.74 -3.84
CA SER A 13 -3.24 -17.99 -5.09
C SER A 13 -4.68 -18.12 -5.60
N LYS A 14 -5.36 -19.23 -5.30
CA LYS A 14 -6.78 -19.47 -5.65
C LYS A 14 -7.75 -18.47 -5.00
N TYR A 15 -7.34 -17.81 -3.93
CA TYR A 15 -8.16 -16.79 -3.25
C TYR A 15 -7.93 -15.38 -3.81
N VAL A 16 -6.91 -15.20 -4.66
CA VAL A 16 -6.61 -13.92 -5.32
C VAL A 16 -7.46 -13.82 -6.58
N ALA A 17 -8.09 -12.66 -6.81
CA ALA A 17 -8.81 -12.44 -8.05
C ALA A 17 -7.84 -12.27 -9.24
N GLU A 18 -8.35 -12.48 -10.44
CA GLU A 18 -7.58 -12.33 -11.66
C GLU A 18 -7.30 -10.85 -11.97
N ALA A 19 -6.17 -10.57 -12.64
CA ALA A 19 -5.80 -9.23 -13.07
C ALA A 19 -6.95 -8.52 -13.83
N GLY A 20 -7.65 -9.26 -14.71
CA GLY A 20 -8.79 -8.72 -15.45
C GLY A 20 -9.99 -8.32 -14.58
N SER A 21 -10.14 -8.87 -13.37
CA SER A 21 -11.16 -8.42 -12.42
C SER A 21 -10.80 -7.06 -11.83
N TYR A 22 -9.52 -6.81 -11.58
CA TYR A 22 -9.02 -5.53 -11.10
C TYR A 22 -9.08 -4.45 -12.17
N ASP A 23 -8.74 -4.80 -13.41
CA ASP A 23 -8.88 -3.89 -14.55
C ASP A 23 -10.36 -3.46 -14.74
N LYS A 24 -11.31 -4.38 -14.57
CA LYS A 24 -12.77 -4.06 -14.59
C LYS A 24 -13.21 -3.18 -13.42
N LEU A 25 -12.73 -3.48 -12.20
CA LEU A 25 -13.05 -2.68 -11.02
C LEU A 25 -12.53 -1.26 -11.16
N SER A 26 -11.28 -1.10 -11.62
CA SER A 26 -10.68 0.20 -11.88
C SER A 26 -11.46 0.99 -12.93
N ALA A 27 -11.82 0.37 -14.05
CA ALA A 27 -12.64 1.02 -15.07
C ALA A 27 -14.00 1.50 -14.52
N PHE A 28 -14.63 0.70 -13.66
CA PHE A 28 -15.88 1.09 -12.99
C PHE A 28 -15.68 2.23 -11.98
N GLN A 29 -14.61 2.21 -11.18
CA GLN A 29 -14.32 3.30 -10.23
C GLN A 29 -14.02 4.61 -10.97
N ILE A 30 -13.25 4.56 -12.05
CA ILE A 30 -12.96 5.71 -12.91
C ILE A 30 -14.25 6.27 -13.52
N SER A 31 -15.18 5.42 -13.99
CA SER A 31 -16.46 5.91 -14.52
C SER A 31 -17.29 6.61 -13.45
N ARG A 32 -17.29 6.11 -12.21
CA ARG A 32 -17.97 6.73 -11.06
C ARG A 32 -17.40 8.10 -10.70
N VAL A 33 -16.09 8.29 -10.82
CA VAL A 33 -15.45 9.60 -10.62
C VAL A 33 -16.01 10.62 -11.61
N PHE A 34 -16.04 10.29 -12.90
CA PHE A 34 -16.58 11.21 -13.91
C PHE A 34 -18.10 11.40 -13.84
N GLU A 35 -18.86 10.42 -13.33
CA GLU A 35 -20.28 10.62 -12.98
C GLU A 35 -20.45 11.66 -11.87
N ARG A 36 -19.55 11.66 -10.87
CA ARG A 36 -19.62 12.55 -9.70
C ARG A 36 -19.13 13.97 -10.01
N HIS A 37 -18.07 14.10 -10.80
CA HIS A 37 -17.38 15.35 -11.11
C HIS A 37 -17.78 15.93 -12.48
N GLY A 38 -18.97 15.57 -12.98
CA GLY A 38 -19.54 16.18 -14.18
C GLY A 38 -19.60 17.71 -14.02
N PRO A 39 -19.21 18.51 -15.04
CA PRO A 39 -19.15 18.14 -16.45
C PRO A 39 -17.80 17.58 -16.95
N THR A 40 -16.76 17.46 -16.12
CA THR A 40 -15.45 16.97 -16.57
C THR A 40 -15.53 15.50 -17.00
N THR A 41 -15.05 15.18 -18.20
CA THR A 41 -15.06 13.82 -18.74
C THR A 41 -13.65 13.24 -18.85
N ARG A 42 -13.55 11.92 -18.98
CA ARG A 42 -12.29 11.23 -19.29
C ARG A 42 -11.61 11.80 -20.54
N GLY A 43 -12.39 12.11 -21.58
CA GLY A 43 -11.87 12.67 -22.82
C GLY A 43 -11.31 14.09 -22.65
N ASP A 44 -11.78 14.84 -21.65
CA ASP A 44 -11.18 16.13 -21.29
C ASP A 44 -9.83 15.93 -20.63
N CYS A 45 -9.73 14.97 -19.71
CA CYS A 45 -8.45 14.61 -19.06
C CYS A 45 -7.43 14.09 -20.08
N ASP A 46 -7.82 13.19 -20.99
CA ASP A 46 -6.93 12.61 -21.99
C ASP A 46 -6.39 13.68 -22.96
N ARG A 47 -7.26 14.62 -23.38
CA ARG A 47 -6.84 15.76 -24.21
C ARG A 47 -5.87 16.68 -23.48
N LEU A 48 -6.19 17.05 -22.25
CA LEU A 48 -5.31 17.90 -21.45
C LEU A 48 -3.95 17.22 -21.20
N ALA A 49 -3.94 15.93 -20.90
CA ALA A 49 -2.71 15.18 -20.71
C ALA A 49 -1.87 15.11 -22.00
N ALA A 50 -2.50 14.93 -23.16
CA ALA A 50 -1.82 14.97 -24.45
C ALA A 50 -1.22 16.36 -24.75
N ASP A 51 -1.94 17.43 -24.43
CA ASP A 51 -1.47 18.81 -24.60
C ASP A 51 -0.27 19.10 -23.68
N ILE A 52 -0.31 18.64 -22.43
CA ILE A 52 0.77 18.80 -21.45
C ILE A 52 2.03 18.04 -21.88
N LEU A 53 1.87 16.80 -22.35
CA LEU A 53 2.98 15.91 -22.68
C LEU A 53 3.47 16.05 -24.13
N GLY A 54 2.69 16.71 -24.99
CA GLY A 54 2.99 16.87 -26.42
C GLY A 54 2.93 15.56 -27.21
N CYS A 55 2.25 14.53 -26.71
CA CYS A 55 2.18 13.20 -27.32
C CYS A 55 0.83 12.52 -27.06
N LEU A 56 0.57 11.41 -27.77
CA LEU A 56 -0.59 10.58 -27.49
C LEU A 56 -0.46 9.94 -26.12
N VAL A 57 -1.51 10.04 -25.32
CA VAL A 57 -1.59 9.43 -24.00
C VAL A 57 -2.40 8.14 -24.02
N ALA A 58 -2.02 7.21 -23.17
CA ALA A 58 -2.80 6.02 -22.89
C ALA A 58 -3.03 5.92 -21.38
N PRO A 59 -4.24 5.55 -20.94
CA PRO A 59 -4.55 5.37 -19.54
C PRO A 59 -3.81 4.14 -18.99
N THR A 60 -3.16 4.30 -17.84
CA THR A 60 -2.61 3.15 -17.10
C THR A 60 -3.76 2.37 -16.46
N PRO A 61 -3.79 1.02 -16.53
CA PRO A 61 -4.91 0.22 -16.03
C PRO A 61 -5.21 0.40 -14.54
N VAL A 62 -4.20 0.61 -13.70
CA VAL A 62 -4.33 0.81 -12.25
C VAL A 62 -3.12 1.60 -11.73
N GLN A 63 -3.31 2.84 -11.31
CA GLN A 63 -2.32 3.66 -10.57
C GLN A 63 -3.10 4.64 -9.69
N GLY A 64 -2.87 4.60 -8.37
CA GLY A 64 -3.31 5.53 -7.31
C GLY A 64 -4.63 6.30 -7.48
N ALA A 65 -5.52 6.24 -6.48
CA ALA A 65 -6.83 6.91 -6.58
C ALA A 65 -6.77 8.43 -6.35
N THR A 66 -5.81 8.90 -5.56
CA THR A 66 -5.76 10.29 -5.09
C THR A 66 -4.30 10.79 -5.01
N SER A 67 -4.11 12.11 -5.12
CA SER A 67 -2.79 12.74 -4.97
C SER A 67 -2.89 14.00 -4.11
N TYR A 68 -1.95 14.17 -3.18
CA TYR A 68 -1.77 15.42 -2.43
C TYR A 68 -0.31 15.85 -2.53
N THR A 69 -0.09 17.02 -3.12
CA THR A 69 1.25 17.49 -3.54
C THR A 69 2.12 17.91 -2.36
N GLU A 70 1.55 18.34 -1.24
CA GLU A 70 2.34 18.80 -0.08
C GLU A 70 3.06 17.64 0.63
N LEU A 71 2.44 16.46 0.67
CA LEU A 71 3.01 15.29 1.34
C LEU A 71 4.03 14.55 0.48
N ILE A 72 4.03 14.76 -0.84
CA ILE A 72 4.92 14.02 -1.73
C ILE A 72 6.39 14.43 -1.58
N GLU A 73 6.68 15.69 -1.25
CA GLU A 73 8.05 16.13 -0.99
C GLU A 73 8.61 15.46 0.26
N LEU A 74 7.79 15.35 1.30
CA LEU A 74 8.15 14.67 2.54
C LEU A 74 8.30 13.16 2.33
N ALA A 75 7.44 12.56 1.50
CA ALA A 75 7.57 11.18 1.06
C ALA A 75 8.92 10.95 0.36
N ARG A 76 9.30 11.84 -0.57
CA ARG A 76 10.57 11.74 -1.30
C ARG A 76 11.79 11.93 -0.39
N GLN A 77 11.72 12.81 0.60
CA GLN A 77 12.80 12.97 1.59
C GLN A 77 12.98 11.71 2.45
N SER A 78 11.87 11.06 2.82
CA SER A 78 11.87 9.89 3.69
C SER A 78 12.25 8.61 2.93
N TYR A 79 11.73 8.43 1.73
CA TYR A 79 11.80 7.16 1.01
C TYR A 79 12.69 7.20 -0.24
N ARG A 80 12.97 8.38 -0.81
CA ARG A 80 13.81 8.54 -2.02
C ARG A 80 13.23 7.83 -3.23
N ASP A 81 14.00 6.94 -3.86
CA ASP A 81 13.75 6.31 -5.17
C ASP A 81 12.39 5.61 -5.35
N PRO A 82 11.77 4.95 -4.34
CA PRO A 82 10.47 4.30 -4.50
C PRO A 82 9.31 5.29 -4.69
N VAL A 83 9.49 6.58 -4.43
CA VAL A 83 8.42 7.58 -4.56
C VAL A 83 8.55 8.28 -5.91
N PRO A 84 7.58 8.16 -6.83
CA PRO A 84 7.65 8.86 -8.12
C PRO A 84 7.64 10.39 -7.93
N ASN A 85 8.17 11.13 -8.89
CA ASN A 85 7.98 12.58 -8.88
C ASN A 85 6.50 12.91 -9.13
N CYS A 86 6.05 14.00 -8.52
CA CYS A 86 4.70 14.54 -8.62
C CYS A 86 4.83 16.06 -8.58
N LYS A 87 4.21 16.75 -9.53
CA LYS A 87 4.11 18.20 -9.51
C LYS A 87 2.70 18.65 -9.85
N PRO A 88 2.11 19.60 -9.10
CA PRO A 88 0.88 20.24 -9.54
C PRO A 88 1.14 20.96 -10.86
N HIS A 89 0.23 20.81 -11.81
CA HIS A 89 0.33 21.51 -13.09
C HIS A 89 -0.20 22.96 -13.00
N GLY A 90 -0.90 23.30 -11.92
CA GLY A 90 -1.47 24.63 -11.69
C GLY A 90 -2.79 24.89 -12.44
N THR A 91 -3.18 23.99 -13.34
CA THR A 91 -4.45 24.04 -14.07
C THR A 91 -5.53 23.23 -13.36
N MET A 92 -6.74 23.77 -13.33
CA MET A 92 -7.96 23.05 -12.94
C MET A 92 -8.70 22.59 -14.19
N LEU A 93 -9.23 21.37 -14.17
CA LEU A 93 -10.15 20.87 -15.19
C LEU A 93 -11.53 20.69 -14.56
N GLY A 94 -12.35 21.74 -14.62
CA GLY A 94 -13.56 21.84 -13.81
C GLY A 94 -13.20 21.97 -12.33
N ASP A 95 -13.66 21.03 -11.51
CA ASP A 95 -13.35 20.91 -10.08
C ASP A 95 -12.20 19.93 -9.79
N VAL A 96 -11.55 19.38 -10.83
CA VAL A 96 -10.45 18.42 -10.69
C VAL A 96 -9.10 19.11 -10.80
N HIS A 97 -8.24 18.87 -9.79
CA HIS A 97 -6.84 19.32 -9.81
C HIS A 97 -5.99 18.45 -10.76
N VAL A 98 -5.13 19.10 -11.54
CA VAL A 98 -4.25 18.42 -12.51
C VAL A 98 -2.83 18.35 -11.98
N CYS A 99 -2.26 17.16 -11.97
CA CYS A 99 -0.87 16.90 -11.58
C CYS A 99 -0.14 16.12 -12.69
N VAL A 100 1.17 16.32 -12.79
CA VAL A 100 2.07 15.57 -13.68
C VAL A 100 2.98 14.68 -12.83
N TRP A 101 2.94 13.38 -13.09
CA TRP A 101 3.66 12.37 -12.30
C TRP A 101 4.59 11.55 -13.18
N ASP A 102 5.68 11.06 -12.59
CA ASP A 102 6.49 10.03 -13.23
C ASP A 102 5.68 8.74 -13.36
N LEU A 103 5.71 8.15 -14.55
CA LEU A 103 5.13 6.83 -14.77
C LEU A 103 5.94 5.78 -14.01
N VAL A 104 5.26 4.99 -13.17
CA VAL A 104 5.80 3.73 -12.65
C VAL A 104 5.41 2.61 -13.63
N PRO A 105 6.33 2.13 -14.49
CA PRO A 105 5.97 1.35 -15.68
C PRO A 105 5.52 -0.08 -15.36
N GLU A 106 5.96 -0.61 -14.23
CA GLU A 106 5.66 -1.97 -13.80
C GLU A 106 4.22 -2.11 -13.29
N PRO A 107 3.62 -3.31 -13.34
CA PRO A 107 2.28 -3.53 -12.81
C PRO A 107 2.23 -3.31 -11.29
N THR A 108 1.06 -2.92 -10.80
CA THR A 108 0.77 -2.99 -9.37
C THR A 108 0.83 -4.44 -8.91
N PHE A 109 1.30 -4.66 -7.67
CA PHE A 109 1.40 -5.97 -7.06
C PHE A 109 0.05 -6.67 -7.13
N TYR A 110 -1.05 -5.94 -6.94
CA TYR A 110 -2.41 -6.45 -7.09
C TYR A 110 -2.64 -7.25 -8.39
N ARG A 111 -2.14 -6.78 -9.54
CA ARG A 111 -2.33 -7.46 -10.85
C ARG A 111 -1.50 -8.74 -10.99
N VAL A 112 -0.35 -8.82 -10.31
CA VAL A 112 0.58 -9.97 -10.39
C VAL A 112 0.54 -10.87 -9.15
N ARG A 113 -0.15 -10.45 -8.09
CA ARG A 113 -0.19 -11.10 -6.76
C ARG A 113 -0.61 -12.56 -6.85
N ARG A 114 -1.56 -12.89 -7.73
CA ARG A 114 -1.99 -14.28 -7.94
C ARG A 114 -0.81 -15.15 -8.35
N GLN A 115 0.03 -14.69 -9.27
CA GLN A 115 1.21 -15.42 -9.72
C GLN A 115 2.26 -15.50 -8.62
N PHE A 116 2.48 -14.42 -7.88
CA PHE A 116 3.47 -14.33 -6.78
C PHE A 116 3.16 -15.22 -5.58
N LEU A 117 1.89 -15.65 -5.44
CA LEU A 117 1.44 -16.51 -4.36
C LEU A 117 1.29 -17.98 -4.76
N VAL A 118 1.63 -18.35 -6.00
CA VAL A 118 1.69 -19.75 -6.45
C VAL A 118 2.88 -20.45 -5.79
N LEU A 119 2.68 -21.69 -5.36
CA LEU A 119 3.73 -22.53 -4.79
C LEU A 119 4.69 -23.03 -5.88
N ASN A 120 5.71 -22.23 -6.16
CA ASN A 120 6.79 -22.54 -7.10
C ASN A 120 8.09 -21.91 -6.60
N ILE A 121 9.21 -22.63 -6.67
CA ILE A 121 10.52 -22.18 -6.18
C ILE A 121 10.97 -20.86 -6.81
N GLU A 122 10.81 -20.69 -8.13
CA GLU A 122 11.21 -19.46 -8.83
C GLU A 122 10.33 -18.27 -8.42
N ILE A 123 9.03 -18.53 -8.25
CA ILE A 123 8.08 -17.52 -7.78
C ILE A 123 8.35 -17.13 -6.33
N GLU A 124 8.71 -18.12 -5.49
CA GLU A 124 9.07 -17.88 -4.09
C GLU A 124 10.26 -16.92 -4.01
N GLN A 125 11.26 -17.06 -4.89
CA GLN A 125 12.38 -16.12 -5.00
C GLN A 125 11.93 -14.69 -5.33
N ARG A 126 10.93 -14.51 -6.20
CA ARG A 126 10.36 -13.18 -6.48
C ARG A 126 9.66 -12.61 -5.25
N LEU A 127 8.91 -13.42 -4.51
CA LEU A 127 8.30 -12.99 -3.25
C LEU A 127 9.35 -12.63 -2.19
N TYR A 128 10.47 -13.37 -2.10
CA TYR A 128 11.61 -13.01 -1.24
C TYR A 128 12.20 -11.64 -1.64
N GLN A 129 12.34 -11.36 -2.94
CA GLN A 129 12.83 -10.07 -3.44
C GLN A 129 11.86 -8.93 -3.15
N THR A 130 10.55 -9.17 -3.28
CA THR A 130 9.52 -8.18 -2.89
C THR A 130 9.62 -7.88 -1.41
N MET A 131 9.75 -8.92 -0.57
CA MET A 131 9.93 -8.79 0.88
C MET A 131 11.21 -8.03 1.27
N GLU A 132 12.32 -8.30 0.59
CA GLU A 132 13.57 -7.54 0.80
C GLU A 132 13.38 -6.05 0.46
N GLY A 133 12.73 -5.76 -0.67
CA GLY A 133 12.37 -4.40 -1.07
C GLY A 133 11.46 -3.72 -0.04
N PHE A 134 10.49 -4.46 0.50
CA PHE A 134 9.55 -3.97 1.50
C PHE A 134 10.27 -3.63 2.82
N SER A 135 11.16 -4.51 3.28
CA SER A 135 12.01 -4.24 4.46
C SER A 135 12.94 -3.04 4.24
N ARG A 136 13.51 -2.89 3.04
CA ARG A 136 14.30 -1.72 2.66
C ARG A 136 13.45 -0.44 2.69
N PHE A 137 12.21 -0.49 2.23
CA PHE A 137 11.27 0.62 2.28
C PHE A 137 11.02 1.10 3.72
N PHE A 138 10.75 0.21 4.68
CA PHE A 138 10.62 0.61 6.08
C PHE A 138 11.93 1.09 6.71
N ALA A 139 13.04 0.45 6.36
CA ALA A 139 14.35 0.92 6.82
C ALA A 139 14.64 2.36 6.34
N LEU A 140 14.13 2.77 5.18
CA LEU A 140 14.26 4.15 4.70
C LEU A 140 13.48 5.12 5.59
N ALA A 141 12.23 4.83 5.96
CA ALA A 141 11.46 5.66 6.91
C ALA A 141 12.13 5.75 8.29
N TRP A 142 12.74 4.66 8.76
CA TRP A 142 13.48 4.65 10.02
C TRP A 142 14.75 5.49 9.97
N ASN A 143 15.52 5.37 8.88
CA ASN A 143 16.84 5.99 8.76
C ASN A 143 16.73 7.46 8.31
N ASN A 144 15.85 7.76 7.36
CA ASN A 144 15.60 9.09 6.84
C ASN A 144 14.41 9.68 7.57
N ARG A 145 14.69 10.33 8.69
CA ARG A 145 13.70 11.06 9.46
C ARG A 145 13.81 12.53 9.11
N PRO A 146 13.01 13.07 8.17
CA PRO A 146 12.89 14.52 8.07
C PRO A 146 12.49 15.06 9.46
N SER A 147 12.91 16.28 9.77
CA SER A 147 12.55 16.92 11.04
C SER A 147 11.06 17.21 11.07
N VAL A 148 10.27 16.18 11.39
CA VAL A 148 8.83 16.24 11.52
C VAL A 148 8.48 16.30 12.99
N GLU A 149 7.71 17.32 13.35
CA GLU A 149 7.17 17.42 14.70
C GLU A 149 6.06 16.39 14.87
N ARG A 150 5.99 15.81 16.07
CA ARG A 150 4.86 14.95 16.44
C ARG A 150 3.58 15.81 16.44
N PRO A 151 2.52 15.40 15.73
CA PRO A 151 1.22 16.07 15.82
C PRO A 151 0.75 16.21 17.28
N PRO A 152 0.20 17.36 17.69
CA PRO A 152 -0.35 17.54 19.03
C PRO A 152 -1.56 16.62 19.22
N GLY A 153 -1.71 16.04 20.42
CA GLY A 153 -2.85 15.18 20.74
C GLY A 153 -2.81 13.77 20.15
N LEU A 154 -1.77 13.41 19.39
CA LEU A 154 -1.67 12.08 18.74
C LEU A 154 -1.89 10.89 19.70
N PRO A 155 -1.34 10.86 20.94
CA PRO A 155 -1.65 9.76 21.85
C PRO A 155 -3.14 9.63 22.19
N ASP A 156 -3.83 10.75 22.37
CA ASP A 156 -5.26 10.78 22.71
C ASP A 156 -6.11 10.32 21.52
N GLU A 157 -5.70 10.64 20.30
CA GLU A 157 -6.30 10.15 19.06
C GLU A 157 -6.26 8.62 18.99
N TYR A 158 -5.11 8.00 19.24
CA TYR A 158 -4.99 6.54 19.25
C TYR A 158 -5.86 5.91 20.35
N TYR A 159 -5.95 6.51 21.54
CA TYR A 159 -6.87 6.02 22.57
C TYR A 159 -8.33 6.13 22.13
N GLY A 160 -8.71 7.24 21.47
CA GLY A 160 -10.04 7.44 20.91
C GLY A 160 -10.40 6.39 19.86
N ILE A 161 -9.46 6.03 18.97
CA ILE A 161 -9.63 4.94 18.01
C ILE A 161 -9.86 3.61 18.73
N LEU A 162 -9.05 3.28 19.75
CA LEU A 162 -9.23 2.04 20.52
C LEU A 162 -10.57 2.03 21.28
N ASP A 163 -11.05 3.18 21.76
CA ASP A 163 -12.37 3.31 22.38
C ASP A 163 -13.49 3.04 21.37
N GLN A 164 -13.41 3.64 20.18
CA GLN A 164 -14.39 3.41 19.13
C GLN A 164 -14.42 1.94 18.69
N VAL A 165 -13.25 1.33 18.49
CA VAL A 165 -13.10 -0.09 18.12
C VAL A 165 -13.69 -1.00 19.21
N SER A 166 -13.49 -0.66 20.50
CA SER A 166 -14.01 -1.46 21.63
C SER A 166 -15.53 -1.67 21.60
N GLN A 167 -16.30 -0.70 21.08
CA GLN A 167 -17.76 -0.73 21.05
C GLN A 167 -18.32 -1.79 20.08
N GLY A 168 -17.59 -2.11 19.01
CA GLY A 168 -18.02 -3.07 17.99
C GLY A 168 -17.28 -4.41 18.03
N LEU A 169 -16.27 -4.56 18.91
CA LEU A 169 -15.41 -5.74 18.90
C LEU A 169 -16.08 -6.94 19.58
N PRO A 170 -16.03 -8.14 18.96
CA PRO A 170 -16.43 -9.39 19.61
C PRO A 170 -15.72 -9.60 20.96
N GLU A 171 -16.42 -10.19 21.93
CA GLU A 171 -15.93 -10.40 23.30
C GLU A 171 -14.55 -11.09 23.36
N HIS A 172 -14.34 -12.10 22.52
CA HIS A 172 -13.08 -12.84 22.48
C HIS A 172 -11.86 -12.01 22.03
N LEU A 173 -12.09 -10.86 21.37
CA LEU A 173 -11.02 -9.92 20.97
C LEU A 173 -10.79 -8.80 21.99
N GLN A 174 -11.68 -8.62 22.97
CA GLN A 174 -11.56 -7.57 23.99
C GLN A 174 -10.28 -7.71 24.83
N ALA A 175 -9.88 -8.95 25.14
CA ALA A 175 -8.61 -9.23 25.83
C ALA A 175 -7.40 -8.72 25.03
N LYS A 176 -7.40 -8.93 23.70
CA LYS A 176 -6.34 -8.44 22.81
C LYS A 176 -6.34 -6.92 22.74
N LEU A 177 -7.52 -6.30 22.67
CA LEU A 177 -7.66 -4.85 22.67
C LEU A 177 -7.10 -4.23 23.97
N TYR A 178 -7.35 -4.87 25.11
CA TYR A 178 -6.79 -4.46 26.40
C TYR A 178 -5.25 -4.52 26.42
N GLU A 179 -4.67 -5.58 25.86
CA GLU A 179 -3.20 -5.70 25.71
C GLU A 179 -2.63 -4.58 24.83
N VAL A 180 -3.25 -4.32 23.67
CA VAL A 180 -2.84 -3.23 22.75
C VAL A 180 -2.90 -1.89 23.47
N ARG A 181 -3.99 -1.63 24.20
CA ARG A 181 -4.17 -0.37 24.95
C ARG A 181 -3.10 -0.16 26.01
N ARG A 182 -2.70 -1.22 26.72
CA ARG A 182 -1.60 -1.16 27.70
C ARG A 182 -0.23 -0.95 27.05
N ALA A 183 -0.04 -1.47 25.84
CA ALA A 183 1.21 -1.33 25.09
C ALA A 183 1.32 0.01 24.36
N LEU A 184 0.21 0.69 24.07
CA LEU A 184 0.19 1.94 23.29
C LEU A 184 1.20 3.01 23.77
N PRO A 185 1.38 3.28 25.09
CA PRO A 185 2.39 4.24 25.56
C PRO A 185 3.82 3.92 25.13
N LEU A 186 4.15 2.65 24.83
CA LEU A 186 5.48 2.23 24.39
C LEU A 186 5.84 2.82 23.02
N LEU A 187 4.85 3.14 22.17
CA LEU A 187 5.06 3.79 20.88
C LEU A 187 5.45 5.28 21.01
N PHE A 188 5.16 5.90 22.16
CA PHE A 188 5.39 7.32 22.41
C PHE A 188 6.52 7.59 23.41
N ARG A 189 7.26 6.55 23.82
CA ARG A 189 8.38 6.69 24.75
C ARG A 189 9.53 7.50 24.12
N PRO A 190 10.32 8.23 24.92
CA PRO A 190 11.55 8.86 24.44
C PRO A 190 12.43 7.83 23.71
N GLY A 191 12.86 8.15 22.49
CA GLY A 191 13.70 7.29 21.66
C GLY A 191 12.96 6.36 20.69
N HIS A 192 11.64 6.18 20.81
CA HIS A 192 10.86 5.57 19.71
C HIS A 192 10.68 6.61 18.60
N PRO A 193 11.02 6.30 17.33
CA PRO A 193 10.98 7.31 16.29
C PRO A 193 9.55 7.63 15.84
N MET A 194 9.31 8.93 15.62
CA MET A 194 8.26 9.39 14.73
C MET A 194 8.77 9.28 13.30
N ALA A 195 7.92 8.81 12.39
CA ALA A 195 8.24 8.66 10.98
C ALA A 195 7.06 9.11 10.13
N PHE A 196 7.38 9.72 8.98
CA PHE A 196 6.43 9.89 7.89
C PHE A 196 6.20 8.53 7.22
N GLN A 197 4.96 8.09 7.17
CA GLN A 197 4.57 6.71 6.83
C GLN A 197 3.37 6.71 5.87
N HIS A 198 3.29 5.67 5.04
CA HIS A 198 2.17 5.43 4.15
C HIS A 198 1.01 4.79 4.93
N ASP A 199 -0.19 5.39 4.92
CA ASP A 199 -1.33 4.89 5.72
C ASP A 199 -2.25 3.91 4.96
N ASP A 200 -2.16 3.87 3.63
CA ASP A 200 -2.92 2.95 2.78
C ASP A 200 -1.99 1.99 2.01
N LEU A 201 -1.06 1.31 2.68
CA LEU A 201 -0.02 0.52 2.00
C LEU A 201 -0.54 -0.87 1.57
N LEU A 202 -1.48 -0.86 0.63
CA LEU A 202 -2.14 -2.03 0.04
C LEU A 202 -1.48 -2.46 -1.28
N GLU A 203 -1.83 -3.66 -1.75
CA GLU A 203 -1.25 -4.26 -2.95
C GLU A 203 -1.45 -3.46 -4.25
N ASN A 204 -2.46 -2.59 -4.32
CA ASN A 204 -2.70 -1.71 -5.46
C ASN A 204 -1.80 -0.47 -5.48
N ASN A 205 -1.11 -0.17 -4.38
CA ASN A 205 -0.23 0.99 -4.25
C ASN A 205 1.26 0.61 -4.36
N ILE A 206 1.56 -0.68 -4.43
CA ILE A 206 2.92 -1.22 -4.58
C ILE A 206 3.11 -1.66 -6.03
N HIS A 207 4.15 -1.21 -6.71
CA HIS A 207 4.51 -1.67 -8.06
C HIS A 207 5.72 -2.59 -7.99
N VAL A 208 5.67 -3.70 -8.74
CA VAL A 208 6.75 -4.70 -8.76
C VAL A 208 7.10 -5.11 -10.17
N ASP A 209 8.39 -5.30 -10.42
CA ASP A 209 8.91 -5.97 -11.60
C ASP A 209 8.46 -7.44 -11.56
N GLU A 210 7.65 -7.86 -12.53
CA GLU A 210 7.03 -9.19 -12.55
C GLU A 210 8.06 -10.33 -12.68
N ALA A 211 9.20 -10.07 -13.32
CA ALA A 211 10.23 -11.06 -13.58
C ALA A 211 11.13 -11.28 -12.35
N THR A 212 11.42 -10.22 -11.60
CA THR A 212 12.39 -10.26 -10.49
C THR A 212 11.74 -10.17 -9.11
N GLY A 213 10.53 -9.63 -9.01
CA GLY A 213 9.86 -9.31 -7.76
C GLY A 213 10.37 -8.04 -7.06
N ARG A 214 11.26 -7.27 -7.71
CA ARG A 214 11.76 -6.02 -7.14
C ARG A 214 10.64 -4.97 -7.08
N ILE A 215 10.48 -4.30 -5.93
CA ILE A 215 9.62 -3.12 -5.82
C ILE A 215 10.22 -1.98 -6.66
N THR A 216 9.42 -1.44 -7.58
CA THR A 216 9.85 -0.38 -8.52
C THR A 216 9.21 0.97 -8.25
N GLY A 217 8.13 1.01 -7.47
CA GLY A 217 7.51 2.25 -7.02
C GLY A 217 6.39 2.02 -6.01
N ILE A 218 6.12 3.03 -5.22
CA ILE A 218 4.99 3.09 -4.28
C ILE A 218 4.26 4.40 -4.53
N VAL A 219 2.96 4.30 -4.77
CA VAL A 219 2.07 5.40 -5.18
C VAL A 219 0.98 5.62 -4.13
N ASN A 220 0.11 6.61 -4.34
CA ASN A 220 -1.03 6.90 -3.46
C ASN A 220 -0.65 7.39 -2.05
N TRP A 221 0.11 8.49 -1.99
CA TRP A 221 0.56 9.13 -0.75
C TRP A 221 -0.36 10.19 -0.09
N PRO A 222 -1.61 10.49 -0.54
CA PRO A 222 -2.36 11.62 0.03
C PRO A 222 -2.79 11.40 1.48
N ASP A 223 -2.93 10.13 1.89
CA ASP A 223 -3.30 9.77 3.26
C ASP A 223 -2.06 9.49 4.14
N ALA A 224 -0.86 9.82 3.68
CA ALA A 224 0.35 9.57 4.46
C ALA A 224 0.36 10.36 5.77
N ILE A 225 0.86 9.72 6.84
CA ILE A 225 0.78 10.22 8.21
C ILE A 225 2.15 10.42 8.85
N ILE A 226 2.22 11.29 9.85
CA ILE A 226 3.33 11.35 10.80
C ILE A 226 2.91 10.61 12.06
N ALA A 227 3.46 9.43 12.27
CA ALA A 227 3.06 8.51 13.34
C ALA A 227 4.27 7.82 13.98
N PRO A 228 4.13 7.17 15.15
CA PRO A 228 5.15 6.28 15.66
C PRO A 228 5.55 5.27 14.58
N PHE A 229 6.84 5.03 14.39
CA PHE A 229 7.31 4.08 13.41
C PHE A 229 6.70 2.69 13.64
N GLY A 230 6.28 2.06 12.55
CA GLY A 230 5.83 0.68 12.50
C GLY A 230 4.32 0.51 12.37
N VAL A 231 3.55 1.61 12.36
CA VAL A 231 2.08 1.52 12.24
C VAL A 231 1.61 1.04 10.87
N SER A 232 2.38 1.31 9.81
CA SER A 232 2.11 0.87 8.45
C SER A 232 2.72 -0.51 8.10
N LEU A 233 3.26 -1.23 9.09
CA LEU A 233 3.82 -2.58 8.89
C LEU A 233 2.74 -3.63 8.61
N ASP A 234 1.48 -3.32 8.90
CA ASP A 234 0.31 -4.14 8.56
C ASP A 234 0.19 -4.37 7.03
N GLY A 235 0.70 -3.46 6.20
CA GLY A 235 0.85 -3.67 4.76
C GLY A 235 1.58 -4.98 4.40
N LEU A 236 2.43 -5.50 5.30
CA LEU A 236 3.08 -6.81 5.14
C LEU A 236 2.07 -7.96 4.99
N GLU A 237 0.94 -7.87 5.68
CA GLU A 237 -0.11 -8.89 5.63
C GLU A 237 -0.69 -9.01 4.21
N THR A 238 -0.74 -7.91 3.46
CA THR A 238 -1.23 -7.89 2.07
C THR A 238 -0.29 -8.57 1.08
N ILE A 239 1.02 -8.55 1.36
CA ILE A 239 2.05 -9.24 0.56
C ILE A 239 2.05 -10.73 0.86
N LEU A 240 1.98 -11.09 2.14
CA LEU A 240 2.16 -12.47 2.60
C LEU A 240 0.88 -13.28 2.66
N GLY A 241 -0.28 -12.66 2.56
CA GLY A 241 -1.56 -13.35 2.70
C GLY A 241 -2.64 -12.76 1.81
N VAL A 242 -3.81 -13.37 1.87
CA VAL A 242 -5.04 -12.96 1.18
C VAL A 242 -6.18 -12.95 2.17
N GLN A 243 -6.83 -11.81 2.32
CA GLN A 243 -8.05 -11.69 3.09
C GLN A 243 -9.24 -12.12 2.23
N THR A 244 -10.04 -13.05 2.75
CA THR A 244 -11.36 -13.39 2.21
C THR A 244 -12.45 -12.81 3.12
N LEU A 245 -13.72 -12.95 2.73
CA LEU A 245 -14.85 -12.50 3.55
C LEU A 245 -14.86 -13.11 4.96
N THR A 246 -14.27 -14.29 5.15
CA THR A 246 -14.38 -15.05 6.40
C THR A 246 -13.06 -15.34 7.08
N SER A 247 -11.92 -15.21 6.37
CA SER A 247 -10.63 -15.61 6.93
C SER A 247 -9.44 -14.98 6.19
N TRP A 248 -8.31 -14.93 6.88
CA TRP A 248 -7.00 -14.67 6.30
C TRP A 248 -6.30 -15.98 5.92
N HIS A 249 -5.78 -16.05 4.71
CA HIS A 249 -4.97 -17.17 4.23
C HIS A 249 -3.53 -16.69 3.98
N PHE A 250 -2.55 -17.25 4.68
CA PHE A 250 -1.15 -16.87 4.54
C PHE A 250 -0.37 -17.82 3.64
N HIS A 251 0.61 -17.28 2.93
CA HIS A 251 1.55 -18.03 2.13
C HIS A 251 2.26 -19.03 3.07
N PRO A 252 2.43 -20.31 2.72
CA PRO A 252 3.02 -21.31 3.61
C PRO A 252 4.41 -20.94 4.16
N GLY A 253 5.18 -20.18 3.38
CA GLY A 253 6.48 -19.65 3.79
C GLY A 253 6.45 -18.38 4.66
N HIS A 254 5.27 -17.86 5.04
CA HIS A 254 5.16 -16.54 5.68
C HIS A 254 5.94 -16.43 7.00
N LEU A 255 6.02 -17.49 7.81
CA LEU A 255 6.81 -17.49 9.04
C LEU A 255 8.32 -17.38 8.77
N SER A 256 8.81 -18.08 7.74
CA SER A 256 10.21 -17.99 7.30
C SER A 256 10.53 -16.59 6.78
N LEU A 257 9.63 -16.03 5.96
CA LEU A 257 9.76 -14.68 5.41
C LEU A 257 9.80 -13.62 6.51
N ARG A 258 8.98 -13.76 7.56
CA ARG A 258 8.95 -12.85 8.72
C ARG A 258 10.16 -12.97 9.62
N GLY A 259 10.73 -14.17 9.77
CA GLY A 259 11.90 -14.37 10.63
C GLY A 259 13.22 -13.88 10.02
N ARG A 260 13.21 -13.54 8.73
CA ARG A 260 14.43 -13.22 7.96
C ARG A 260 14.79 -11.72 7.96
N TYR A 261 13.83 -10.84 8.17
CA TYR A 261 13.98 -9.38 8.08
C TYR A 261 13.50 -8.72 9.37
#